data_AF-X1TNQ6-F1
#
_entry.id   AF-X1TNQ6-F1
#
_cell.length_a   1.000
_cell.length_b   1.000
_cell.length_c   1.000
_cell.angle_alpha   90.00
_cell.angle_beta   90.00
_cell.angle_gamma   90.00
#
_symmetry.space_group_name_H-M   'P 1'
#
loop_
_entity.id
_entity.type
_entity.pdbx_description
1 polymer ?
#
loop_
_entity_poly.entity_id
_entity_poly.type
_entity_poly.pdbx_seq_one_letter_code
_entity_poly.pdbx_strand_id
1 'polypeptide(L)'
;MPIARPKHWWIIVGQGIERGFTWLRIFASTDVEDHLYMAWATYPPVEREIWRIVRGVRVFCGIKYIWDTPNIAEQTDEGDTLVHRFYISGIPAMSTIYWYLNAPGGPYGLEIQGPLQITELLRLPAWSTRAYFASKLKGMFKTTDFSGPGGPQPTWIPDNDGLPFLDIRQATPDPWDPYHRRFIVCHGDVWRMDNIFIDEPATATRILAQWEAVALTGGFPGTILWVATNRNFMGHLYVLFNSDLTLNGTWALKTIDYGDTWTAHQIYAGLP
;
A
#
# COMPACT_ATOMS: atom_id res chain seq x y z
N MET A 1 -30.63 45.49 -22.34
CA MET A 1 -30.24 44.23 -22.99
C MET A 1 -29.45 43.42 -21.98
N PRO A 2 -29.81 42.16 -21.68
CA PRO A 2 -29.00 41.35 -20.78
C PRO A 2 -27.66 41.06 -21.46
N ILE A 3 -26.57 41.38 -20.77
CA ILE A 3 -25.21 41.03 -21.17
C ILE A 3 -25.17 39.50 -21.15
N ALA A 4 -25.13 38.88 -22.34
CA ALA A 4 -24.86 37.46 -22.46
C ALA A 4 -23.53 37.21 -21.75
N ARG A 5 -23.56 36.41 -20.67
CA ARG A 5 -22.33 35.92 -20.03
C ARG A 5 -21.47 35.29 -21.12
N PRO A 6 -20.12 35.39 -21.06
CA PRO A 6 -19.28 34.59 -21.92
C PRO A 6 -19.74 33.14 -21.73
N LYS A 7 -20.13 32.47 -22.82
CA LYS A 7 -20.39 31.03 -22.79
C LYS A 7 -19.06 30.38 -22.36
N HIS A 8 -18.94 30.00 -21.10
CA HIS A 8 -17.95 29.01 -20.70
C HIS A 8 -18.32 27.78 -21.53
N TRP A 9 -17.44 27.41 -22.44
CA TRP A 9 -17.76 26.50 -23.54
C TRP A 9 -17.66 25.04 -23.08
N TRP A 10 -17.11 24.81 -21.88
CA TRP A 10 -17.06 23.54 -21.19
C TRP A 10 -16.40 23.73 -19.80
N ILE A 11 -16.90 23.05 -18.76
CA ILE A 11 -16.32 23.05 -17.41
C ILE A 11 -16.26 21.61 -16.88
N ILE A 12 -15.10 21.21 -16.33
CA ILE A 12 -15.04 20.02 -15.47
C ILE A 12 -15.70 20.39 -14.13
N VAL A 13 -16.88 19.83 -13.86
CA VAL A 13 -17.64 20.09 -12.63
C VAL A 13 -17.26 19.14 -11.49
N GLY A 14 -16.64 18.00 -11.81
CA GLY A 14 -16.14 17.04 -10.83
C GLY A 14 -15.06 16.14 -11.42
N GLN A 15 -14.05 15.81 -10.62
CA GLN A 15 -12.91 14.99 -11.03
C GLN A 15 -12.50 14.05 -9.88
N GLY A 16 -12.33 12.77 -10.20
CA GLY A 16 -11.86 11.73 -9.30
C GLY A 16 -10.72 10.94 -9.95
N ILE A 17 -9.74 10.54 -9.14
CA ILE A 17 -8.52 9.87 -9.62
C ILE A 17 -8.26 8.64 -8.74
N GLU A 18 -8.14 7.49 -9.36
CA GLU A 18 -7.63 6.25 -8.75
C GLU A 18 -6.31 5.88 -9.42
N ARG A 19 -5.30 5.55 -8.60
CA ARG A 19 -3.95 5.26 -9.06
C ARG A 19 -3.49 3.88 -8.62
N GLY A 20 -2.92 3.14 -9.56
CA GLY A 20 -2.17 1.91 -9.30
C GLY A 20 -0.66 2.13 -9.42
N PHE A 21 0.08 1.01 -9.44
CA PHE A 21 1.52 1.03 -9.73
C PHE A 21 1.81 1.23 -11.22
N THR A 22 0.96 0.71 -12.11
CA THR A 22 1.17 0.70 -13.57
C THR A 22 -0.09 1.09 -14.36
N TRP A 23 -1.08 1.67 -13.67
CA TRP A 23 -2.34 2.07 -14.25
C TRP A 23 -2.89 3.34 -13.57
N LEU A 24 -3.70 4.09 -14.30
CA LEU A 24 -4.40 5.28 -13.84
C LEU A 24 -5.85 5.20 -14.31
N ARG A 25 -6.79 5.43 -13.39
CA ARG A 25 -8.20 5.56 -13.70
C ARG A 25 -8.69 6.95 -13.32
N ILE A 26 -9.39 7.59 -14.25
CA ILE A 26 -9.93 8.94 -14.09
C ILE A 26 -11.43 8.89 -14.26
N PHE A 27 -12.11 9.64 -13.42
CA PHE A 27 -13.52 9.92 -13.48
C PHE A 27 -13.67 11.43 -13.62
N ALA A 28 -14.36 11.89 -14.64
CA ALA A 28 -14.65 13.30 -14.82
C ALA A 28 -16.15 13.49 -15.07
N SER A 29 -16.65 14.67 -14.72
CA SER A 29 -18.00 15.09 -15.06
C SER A 29 -17.99 16.51 -15.58
N THR A 30 -18.89 16.80 -16.50
CA THR A 30 -18.94 18.06 -17.26
C THR A 30 -20.34 18.67 -17.19
N ASP A 31 -20.46 19.93 -17.62
CA ASP A 31 -21.74 20.64 -17.74
C ASP A 31 -22.38 20.54 -19.14
N VAL A 32 -21.72 19.84 -20.07
CA VAL A 32 -22.15 19.63 -21.46
C VAL A 32 -21.90 18.18 -21.88
N GLU A 33 -22.89 17.54 -22.50
CA GLU A 33 -22.74 16.20 -23.08
C GLU A 33 -21.77 16.26 -24.26
N ASP A 34 -20.68 15.51 -24.17
CA ASP A 34 -19.65 15.44 -25.20
C ASP A 34 -18.94 14.08 -25.15
N HIS A 35 -18.16 13.76 -26.18
CA HIS A 35 -17.25 12.62 -26.18
C HIS A 35 -15.82 13.10 -25.95
N LEU A 36 -15.22 12.68 -24.84
CA LEU A 36 -13.91 13.14 -24.42
C LEU A 36 -12.81 12.14 -24.76
N TYR A 37 -11.66 12.72 -25.08
CA TYR A 37 -10.38 12.04 -25.14
C TYR A 37 -9.52 12.51 -23.98
N MET A 38 -8.50 11.72 -23.67
CA MET A 38 -7.43 12.08 -22.77
C MET A 38 -6.12 12.01 -23.55
N ALA A 39 -5.46 13.16 -23.67
CA ALA A 39 -4.06 13.23 -24.08
C ALA A 39 -3.16 13.11 -22.85
N TRP A 40 -2.17 12.22 -22.89
CA TRP A 40 -1.25 12.02 -21.78
C TRP A 40 0.16 11.60 -22.21
N ALA A 41 1.13 11.92 -21.35
CA ALA A 41 2.53 11.51 -21.50
C ALA A 41 3.23 11.39 -20.13
N THR A 42 4.38 10.73 -20.08
CA THR A 42 5.26 10.68 -18.89
C THR A 42 6.25 11.86 -18.82
N TYR A 43 6.12 12.81 -19.75
CA TYR A 43 6.94 14.01 -19.84
C TYR A 43 6.02 15.24 -20.05
N PRO A 44 6.42 16.42 -19.54
CA PRO A 44 5.58 17.61 -19.61
C PRO A 44 5.39 18.10 -21.06
N PRO A 45 4.22 18.69 -21.38
CA PRO A 45 4.00 19.34 -22.67
C PRO A 45 4.73 20.69 -22.76
N VAL A 46 4.84 21.22 -23.97
CA VAL A 46 5.17 22.63 -24.18
C VAL A 46 3.89 23.46 -24.03
N GLU A 47 3.99 24.55 -23.28
CA GLU A 47 2.89 25.51 -23.10
C GLU A 47 3.02 26.67 -24.09
N ARG A 48 1.90 27.01 -24.74
CA ARG A 48 1.83 28.16 -25.65
C ARG A 48 0.62 29.02 -25.30
N GLU A 49 0.87 30.29 -25.03
CA GLU A 49 -0.20 31.25 -24.80
C GLU A 49 -1.04 31.47 -26.06
N ILE A 50 -2.36 31.47 -25.89
CA ILE A 50 -3.33 31.80 -26.92
C ILE A 50 -3.75 33.26 -26.71
N TRP A 51 -3.55 34.07 -27.74
CA TRP A 51 -3.95 35.46 -27.78
C TRP A 51 -4.91 35.70 -28.94
N ARG A 52 -5.96 36.50 -28.73
CA ARG A 52 -6.88 36.92 -29.80
C ARG A 52 -6.95 38.43 -29.88
N ILE A 53 -7.22 38.95 -31.08
CA ILE A 53 -7.53 40.36 -31.28
C ILE A 53 -9.05 40.52 -31.22
N VAL A 54 -9.55 41.21 -30.19
CA VAL A 54 -10.97 41.52 -30.01
C VAL A 54 -11.13 43.03 -30.10
N ARG A 55 -11.82 43.51 -31.14
CA ARG A 55 -12.03 44.94 -31.42
C ARG A 55 -10.72 45.76 -31.40
N GLY A 56 -9.66 45.21 -32.00
CA GLY A 56 -8.35 45.87 -32.10
C GLY A 56 -7.44 45.71 -30.87
N VAL A 57 -7.89 45.06 -29.80
CA VAL A 57 -7.08 44.83 -28.58
C VAL A 57 -6.63 43.38 -28.50
N ARG A 58 -5.36 43.14 -28.15
CA ARG A 58 -4.82 41.80 -27.90
C ARG A 58 -5.26 41.34 -26.50
N VAL A 59 -6.07 40.28 -26.46
CA VAL A 59 -6.65 39.69 -25.24
C VAL A 59 -6.07 38.29 -25.04
N PHE A 60 -5.63 38.00 -23.82
CA PHE A 60 -5.20 36.66 -23.43
C PHE A 60 -6.41 35.74 -23.34
N CYS A 61 -6.33 34.55 -23.95
CA CYS A 61 -7.45 33.62 -24.06
C CYS A 61 -7.19 32.25 -23.41
N GLY A 62 -5.96 31.98 -22.95
CA GLY A 62 -5.61 30.73 -22.29
C GLY A 62 -4.26 30.19 -22.72
N ILE A 63 -3.99 28.94 -22.33
CA ILE A 63 -2.77 28.20 -22.65
C ILE A 63 -3.16 26.98 -23.47
N LYS A 64 -2.39 26.69 -24.53
CA LYS A 64 -2.45 25.44 -25.27
C LYS A 64 -1.28 24.55 -24.86
N TYR A 65 -1.57 23.31 -24.52
CA TYR A 65 -0.59 22.26 -24.25
C TYR A 65 -0.28 21.51 -25.55
N ILE A 66 1.00 21.37 -25.86
CA ILE A 66 1.49 20.78 -27.11
C ILE A 66 2.44 19.62 -26.79
N TRP A 67 2.11 18.45 -27.31
CA TRP A 67 2.99 17.28 -27.38
C TRP A 67 3.21 16.90 -28.84
N ASP A 68 4.41 16.43 -29.18
CA ASP A 68 4.70 15.91 -30.51
C ASP A 68 4.03 14.54 -30.73
N THR A 69 4.06 13.69 -29.70
CA THR A 69 3.52 12.32 -29.73
C THR A 69 2.88 11.92 -28.39
N PRO A 70 1.74 12.53 -28.02
CA PRO A 70 1.01 12.09 -26.82
C PRO A 70 0.41 10.71 -27.04
N ASN A 71 0.25 9.95 -25.96
CA ASN A 71 -0.67 8.83 -25.96
C ASN A 71 -2.11 9.38 -25.87
N ILE A 72 -3.02 8.78 -26.62
CA ILE A 72 -4.44 9.14 -26.60
C ILE A 72 -5.22 7.97 -26.02
N ALA A 73 -6.07 8.26 -25.05
CA ALA A 73 -7.08 7.35 -24.53
C ALA A 73 -8.47 7.92 -24.80
N GLU A 74 -9.36 7.09 -25.31
CA GLU A 74 -10.77 7.41 -25.47
C GLU A 74 -11.52 7.10 -24.18
N GLN A 75 -12.60 7.84 -23.90
CA GLN A 75 -13.45 7.51 -22.76
C GLN A 75 -14.02 6.09 -22.92
N THR A 76 -14.21 5.37 -21.81
CA THR A 76 -14.74 4.01 -21.83
C THR A 76 -16.26 3.97 -21.95
N ASP A 77 -16.94 5.06 -21.60
CA ASP A 77 -18.39 5.18 -21.74
C ASP A 77 -18.75 5.49 -23.20
N GLU A 78 -19.79 4.85 -23.73
CA GLU A 78 -20.20 5.01 -25.14
C GLU A 78 -20.93 6.34 -25.39
N GLY A 79 -20.62 6.99 -26.52
CA GLY A 79 -21.32 8.19 -26.99
C GLY A 79 -20.99 9.48 -26.24
N ASP A 80 -21.82 10.49 -26.44
CA ASP A 80 -21.73 11.77 -25.75
C ASP A 80 -22.36 11.65 -24.36
N THR A 81 -21.64 12.00 -23.30
CA THR A 81 -22.11 11.81 -21.91
C THR A 81 -21.71 12.99 -21.01
N LEU A 82 -22.28 13.06 -19.80
CA LEU A 82 -21.89 14.02 -18.76
C LEU A 82 -20.84 13.46 -17.79
N VAL A 83 -20.55 12.17 -17.86
CA VAL A 83 -19.66 11.45 -16.93
C VAL A 83 -18.73 10.58 -17.75
N HIS A 84 -17.45 10.86 -17.65
CA HIS A 84 -16.43 10.27 -18.50
C HIS A 84 -15.46 9.46 -17.64
N ARG A 85 -15.24 8.21 -18.03
CA ARG A 85 -14.27 7.34 -17.39
C ARG A 85 -13.13 7.03 -18.35
N PHE A 86 -11.92 7.02 -17.81
CA PHE A 86 -10.73 6.61 -18.54
C PHE A 86 -9.98 5.57 -17.72
N TYR A 87 -9.45 4.57 -18.41
CA TYR A 87 -8.54 3.59 -17.82
C TYR A 87 -7.35 3.41 -18.74
N ILE A 88 -6.17 3.84 -18.26
CA ILE A 88 -4.91 3.61 -18.94
C ILE A 88 -4.06 2.62 -18.12
N SER A 89 -3.42 1.68 -18.80
CA SER A 89 -2.62 0.61 -18.19
C SER A 89 -1.34 0.39 -18.98
N GLY A 90 -0.42 -0.40 -18.43
CA GLY A 90 0.91 -0.61 -19.03
C GLY A 90 1.84 0.59 -18.88
N ILE A 91 1.55 1.50 -17.93
CA ILE A 91 2.38 2.66 -17.65
C ILE A 91 3.61 2.20 -16.84
N PRO A 92 4.82 2.70 -17.13
CA PRO A 92 5.98 2.36 -16.32
C PRO A 92 5.76 2.71 -14.85
N ALA A 93 6.17 1.80 -13.95
CA ALA A 93 5.99 2.01 -12.51
C ALA A 93 6.70 3.28 -12.03
N MET A 94 6.14 3.92 -10.99
CA MET A 94 6.68 5.16 -10.40
C MET A 94 6.75 6.36 -11.37
N SER A 95 6.02 6.32 -12.49
CA SER A 95 5.98 7.43 -13.43
C SER A 95 5.17 8.62 -12.89
N THR A 96 5.60 9.82 -13.28
CA THR A 96 4.76 11.02 -13.26
C THR A 96 4.04 11.12 -14.59
N ILE A 97 2.71 11.25 -14.54
CA ILE A 97 1.84 11.35 -15.71
C ILE A 97 1.35 12.79 -15.83
N TYR A 98 1.57 13.38 -16.99
CA TYR A 98 1.00 14.66 -17.39
C TYR A 98 -0.17 14.39 -18.33
N TRP A 99 -1.35 14.93 -18.05
CA TRP A 99 -2.55 14.63 -18.84
C TRP A 99 -3.55 15.78 -18.83
N TYR A 100 -4.37 15.89 -19.86
CA TYR A 100 -5.57 16.73 -19.87
C TYR A 100 -6.68 16.01 -20.62
N LEU A 101 -7.93 16.38 -20.31
CA LEU A 101 -9.09 15.93 -21.08
C LEU A 101 -9.36 16.93 -22.19
N ASN A 102 -9.81 16.41 -23.34
CA ASN A 102 -10.07 17.23 -24.50
C ASN A 102 -11.29 16.77 -25.29
N ALA A 103 -11.98 17.73 -25.89
CA ALA A 103 -13.00 17.49 -26.89
C ALA A 103 -12.47 17.91 -28.27
N PRO A 104 -12.53 17.04 -29.30
CA PRO A 104 -11.91 17.28 -30.59
C PRO A 104 -12.69 18.30 -31.44
N GLY A 105 -13.99 18.46 -31.18
CA GLY A 105 -14.93 19.25 -31.98
C GLY A 105 -15.19 20.68 -31.49
N GLY A 106 -14.20 21.37 -30.92
CA GLY A 106 -14.42 22.70 -30.36
C GLY A 106 -14.70 23.79 -31.40
N PRO A 107 -15.08 25.02 -30.94
CA PRO A 107 -15.40 26.13 -31.82
C PRO A 107 -14.24 26.42 -32.79
N TYR A 108 -14.56 26.60 -34.07
CA TYR A 108 -13.60 26.84 -35.15
C TYR A 108 -12.69 25.64 -35.50
N GLY A 109 -13.10 24.42 -35.15
CA GLY A 109 -12.32 23.20 -35.42
C GLY A 109 -11.07 23.08 -34.57
N LEU A 110 -11.04 23.77 -33.42
CA LEU A 110 -9.95 23.71 -32.46
C LEU A 110 -10.33 22.80 -31.31
N GLU A 111 -9.40 21.96 -30.92
CA GLU A 111 -9.47 21.14 -29.71
C GLU A 111 -9.75 22.00 -28.46
N ILE A 112 -10.74 21.60 -27.68
CA ILE A 112 -11.01 22.12 -26.33
C ILE A 112 -10.07 21.39 -25.38
N GLN A 113 -9.14 22.09 -24.74
CA GLN A 113 -8.24 21.47 -23.75
C GLN A 113 -8.68 21.87 -22.34
N GLY A 114 -8.86 20.87 -21.48
CA GLY A 114 -8.99 21.07 -20.05
C GLY A 114 -7.68 21.47 -19.38
N PRO A 115 -7.70 21.73 -18.06
CA PRO A 115 -6.49 22.03 -17.32
C PRO A 115 -5.53 20.84 -17.32
N LEU A 116 -4.23 21.12 -17.50
CA LEU A 116 -3.18 20.11 -17.36
C LEU A 116 -3.14 19.60 -15.91
N GLN A 117 -3.18 18.29 -15.77
CA GLN A 117 -3.07 17.55 -14.53
C GLN A 117 -1.73 16.84 -14.46
N ILE A 118 -1.20 16.74 -13.24
CA ILE A 118 0.03 16.01 -12.94
C ILE A 118 -0.31 14.96 -11.90
N THR A 119 -0.04 13.69 -12.21
CA THR A 119 -0.36 12.57 -11.32
C THR A 119 0.85 11.67 -11.14
N GLU A 120 1.33 11.55 -9.91
CA GLU A 120 2.29 10.52 -9.53
C GLU A 120 1.56 9.20 -9.28
N LEU A 121 1.96 8.14 -10.00
CA LEU A 121 1.52 6.78 -9.72
C LEU A 121 2.00 6.31 -8.34
N LEU A 122 1.38 5.25 -7.83
CA LEU A 122 1.87 4.65 -6.60
C LEU A 122 3.31 4.20 -6.81
N ARG A 123 4.20 4.68 -5.94
CA ARG A 123 5.55 4.17 -5.89
C ARG A 123 5.47 2.76 -5.33
N LEU A 124 6.07 1.77 -6.02
CA LEU A 124 6.37 0.51 -5.37
C LEU A 124 7.10 0.88 -4.07
N PRO A 125 6.60 0.54 -2.87
CA PRO A 125 7.51 0.50 -1.74
C PRO A 125 8.64 -0.40 -2.23
N ALA A 126 9.87 0.12 -2.28
CA ALA A 126 11.02 -0.73 -2.56
C ALA A 126 10.86 -1.92 -1.61
N TRP A 127 10.69 -3.12 -2.18
CA TRP A 127 10.64 -4.31 -1.35
C TRP A 127 11.90 -4.26 -0.49
N SER A 128 11.74 -4.45 0.81
CA SER A 128 12.89 -4.47 1.70
C SER A 128 13.88 -5.46 1.11
N THR A 129 15.16 -5.10 1.03
CA THR A 129 16.16 -6.07 0.58
C THR A 129 16.30 -7.24 1.55
N ARG A 130 15.60 -7.17 2.68
CA ARG A 130 15.59 -8.12 3.76
C ARG A 130 14.25 -8.83 3.81
N ALA A 131 14.31 -10.15 3.84
CA ALA A 131 13.15 -10.99 4.09
C ALA A 131 13.52 -12.12 5.03
N TYR A 132 12.55 -12.53 5.85
CA TYR A 132 12.65 -13.70 6.70
C TYR A 132 11.64 -14.73 6.22
N PHE A 133 12.05 -15.99 6.23
CA PHE A 133 11.19 -17.11 5.92
C PHE A 133 11.21 -18.09 7.09
N ALA A 134 10.02 -18.45 7.58
CA ALA A 134 9.84 -19.40 8.65
C ALA A 134 9.17 -20.67 8.12
N SER A 135 9.62 -21.82 8.58
CA SER A 135 9.08 -23.12 8.19
C SER A 135 8.98 -24.06 9.39
N LYS A 136 8.03 -24.99 9.34
CA LYS A 136 7.85 -26.02 10.38
C LYS A 136 8.93 -27.12 10.38
N LEU A 137 9.66 -27.28 9.28
CA LEU A 137 10.58 -28.42 9.08
C LEU A 137 12.05 -28.02 9.04
N LYS A 138 12.34 -26.79 8.65
CA LYS A 138 13.72 -26.32 8.44
C LYS A 138 14.05 -25.06 9.26
N GLY A 139 13.13 -24.64 10.11
CA GLY A 139 13.31 -23.46 10.93
C GLY A 139 13.18 -22.17 10.13
N MET A 140 13.97 -21.18 10.55
CA MET A 140 14.07 -19.85 10.00
C MET A 140 15.23 -19.69 9.02
N PHE A 141 15.00 -18.81 8.04
CA PHE A 141 15.96 -18.34 7.07
C PHE A 141 15.86 -16.83 6.94
N LYS A 142 16.97 -16.18 6.61
CA LYS A 142 17.06 -14.76 6.26
C LYS A 142 17.72 -14.56 4.90
N THR A 143 17.42 -13.43 4.27
CA THR A 143 18.11 -12.92 3.07
C THR A 143 18.34 -11.42 3.25
N THR A 144 19.42 -10.90 2.65
CA THR A 144 19.74 -9.48 2.53
C THR A 144 19.78 -9.00 1.07
N ASP A 145 19.47 -9.89 0.12
CA ASP A 145 19.47 -9.68 -1.33
C ASP A 145 18.08 -9.84 -1.98
N PHE A 146 17.01 -9.74 -1.19
CA PHE A 146 15.65 -9.78 -1.72
C PHE A 146 15.38 -8.56 -2.60
N SER A 147 14.71 -8.75 -3.74
CA SER A 147 14.38 -7.66 -4.67
C SER A 147 12.88 -7.58 -4.97
N GLY A 148 12.07 -8.38 -4.26
CA GLY A 148 10.64 -8.49 -4.49
C GLY A 148 10.24 -9.64 -5.42
N PRO A 149 8.93 -9.84 -5.60
CA PRO A 149 8.39 -10.82 -6.53
C PRO A 149 8.87 -10.55 -7.97
N GLY A 150 9.37 -11.59 -8.64
CA GLY A 150 9.87 -11.50 -10.03
C GLY A 150 11.33 -11.07 -10.18
N GLY A 151 12.00 -10.70 -9.09
CA GLY A 151 13.45 -10.48 -9.07
C GLY A 151 14.26 -11.79 -9.08
N PRO A 152 15.60 -11.72 -9.13
CA PRO A 152 16.47 -12.88 -8.97
C PRO A 152 16.14 -13.66 -7.70
N GLN A 153 16.36 -14.97 -7.74
CA GLN A 153 16.18 -15.81 -6.56
C GLN A 153 17.13 -15.36 -5.44
N PRO A 154 16.62 -15.00 -4.24
CA PRO A 154 17.47 -14.55 -3.15
C PRO A 154 18.29 -15.70 -2.54
N THR A 155 19.40 -15.33 -1.91
CA THR A 155 20.24 -16.26 -1.15
C THR A 155 19.67 -16.42 0.27
N TRP A 156 19.20 -17.62 0.58
CA TRP A 156 18.63 -17.95 1.90
C TRP A 156 19.70 -18.51 2.84
N ILE A 157 19.91 -17.83 3.97
CA ILE A 157 20.86 -18.21 5.01
C ILE A 157 20.07 -18.71 6.23
N PRO A 158 20.37 -19.91 6.78
CA PRO A 158 19.75 -20.38 8.02
C PRO A 158 19.95 -19.40 9.18
N ASP A 159 18.91 -19.22 9.99
CA ASP A 159 18.89 -18.26 11.11
C ASP A 159 18.23 -18.89 12.34
N ASN A 160 18.81 -20.03 12.76
CA ASN A 160 18.24 -20.94 13.76
C ASN A 160 19.07 -21.04 15.05
N ASP A 161 20.14 -20.27 15.16
CA ASP A 161 21.08 -20.40 16.27
C ASP A 161 20.40 -20.15 17.61
N GLY A 162 20.68 -21.02 18.58
CA GLY A 162 20.06 -21.00 19.91
C GLY A 162 18.64 -21.57 19.98
N LEU A 163 18.00 -21.94 18.87
CA LEU A 163 16.68 -22.58 18.91
C LEU A 163 16.80 -24.10 19.14
N PRO A 164 16.09 -24.66 20.14
CA PRO A 164 16.12 -26.10 20.39
C PRO A 164 15.34 -26.92 19.35
N PHE A 165 14.46 -26.27 18.58
CA PHE A 165 13.60 -26.91 17.59
C PHE A 165 13.50 -26.08 16.31
N LEU A 166 13.17 -26.74 15.21
CA LEU A 166 12.96 -26.13 13.89
C LEU A 166 11.46 -25.93 13.55
N ASP A 167 10.53 -26.25 14.46
CA ASP A 167 9.09 -26.09 14.26
C ASP A 167 8.66 -24.64 14.47
N ILE A 168 8.96 -23.78 13.48
CA ILE A 168 8.57 -22.37 13.49
C ILE A 168 7.20 -22.22 12.83
N ARG A 169 6.20 -21.87 13.64
CA ARG A 169 4.80 -21.74 13.20
C ARG A 169 4.46 -20.32 12.76
N GLN A 170 5.17 -19.35 13.31
CA GLN A 170 4.99 -17.94 13.00
C GLN A 170 6.29 -17.18 13.29
N ALA A 171 6.55 -16.15 12.49
CA ALA A 171 7.53 -15.12 12.78
C ALA A 171 6.91 -13.73 12.52
N THR A 172 7.21 -12.77 13.38
CA THR A 172 6.76 -11.38 13.22
C THR A 172 7.88 -10.42 13.66
N PRO A 173 8.19 -9.37 12.89
CA PRO A 173 9.22 -8.40 13.28
C PRO A 173 8.75 -7.49 14.42
N ASP A 174 9.69 -6.94 15.20
CA ASP A 174 9.41 -5.78 16.04
C ASP A 174 9.19 -4.55 15.14
N PRO A 175 8.03 -3.88 15.17
CA PRO A 175 7.81 -2.67 14.36
C PRO A 175 8.76 -1.51 14.73
N TRP A 176 9.34 -1.52 15.93
CA TRP A 176 10.29 -0.50 16.39
C TRP A 176 11.75 -0.85 16.09
N ASP A 177 12.03 -2.13 15.86
CA ASP A 177 13.37 -2.61 15.48
C ASP A 177 13.28 -3.81 14.51
N PRO A 178 12.73 -3.60 13.30
CA PRO A 178 12.41 -4.70 12.39
C PRO A 178 13.63 -5.39 11.80
N TYR A 179 14.82 -4.85 12.04
CA TYR A 179 16.08 -5.34 11.50
C TYR A 179 16.86 -6.22 12.48
N HIS A 180 16.74 -5.93 13.77
CA HIS A 180 17.52 -6.60 14.82
C HIS A 180 16.65 -7.44 15.74
N ARG A 181 15.32 -7.27 15.71
CA ARG A 181 14.42 -8.00 16.61
C ARG A 181 13.20 -8.56 15.90
N ARG A 182 12.87 -9.79 16.28
CA ARG A 182 11.67 -10.50 15.83
C ARG A 182 11.20 -11.48 16.91
N PHE A 183 9.92 -11.81 16.84
CA PHE A 183 9.26 -12.74 17.74
C PHE A 183 8.74 -13.92 16.95
N ILE A 184 8.90 -15.11 17.50
CA ILE A 184 8.54 -16.35 16.83
C ILE A 184 7.77 -17.26 17.77
N VAL A 185 6.91 -18.10 17.18
CA VAL A 185 6.33 -19.25 17.87
C VAL A 185 7.09 -20.49 17.41
N CYS A 186 7.88 -21.09 18.30
CA CYS A 186 8.71 -22.26 18.05
C CYS A 186 8.31 -23.39 18.99
N HIS A 187 7.85 -24.51 18.42
CA HIS A 187 7.47 -25.72 19.17
C HIS A 187 6.54 -25.47 20.37
N GLY A 188 5.57 -24.55 20.21
CA GLY A 188 4.59 -24.23 21.26
C GLY A 188 5.03 -23.14 22.25
N ASP A 189 6.28 -22.68 22.19
CA ASP A 189 6.82 -21.59 23.00
C ASP A 189 6.98 -20.29 22.17
N VAL A 190 7.02 -19.14 22.83
CA VAL A 190 7.33 -17.84 22.22
C VAL A 190 8.78 -17.47 22.51
N TRP A 191 9.48 -17.09 21.46
CA TRP A 191 10.89 -16.69 21.52
C TRP A 191 11.08 -15.31 20.93
N ARG A 192 12.00 -14.56 21.53
CA ARG A 192 12.58 -13.34 20.96
C ARG A 192 13.90 -13.72 20.30
N MET A 193 14.08 -13.29 19.06
CA MET A 193 15.34 -13.43 18.34
C MET A 193 15.94 -12.03 18.19
N ASP A 194 17.13 -11.82 18.74
CA ASP A 194 17.85 -10.55 18.67
C ASP A 194 19.19 -10.73 17.94
N ASN A 195 19.55 -9.85 17.01
CA ASN A 195 20.86 -9.84 16.36
C ASN A 195 21.51 -8.46 16.47
N ILE A 196 22.78 -8.41 16.91
CA ILE A 196 23.50 -7.14 17.10
C ILE A 196 23.76 -6.49 15.73
N PHE A 197 24.25 -7.28 14.79
CA PHE A 197 24.42 -6.89 13.40
C PHE A 197 23.54 -7.72 12.49
N ILE A 198 23.19 -7.17 11.33
CA ILE A 198 22.24 -7.84 10.44
C ILE A 198 22.76 -9.16 9.87
N ASP A 199 24.06 -9.25 9.63
CA ASP A 199 24.66 -10.43 9.02
C ASP A 199 24.94 -11.53 10.06
N GLU A 200 24.89 -11.19 11.35
CA GLU A 200 25.15 -12.14 12.43
C GLU A 200 23.95 -13.05 12.73
N PRO A 201 24.20 -14.28 13.22
CA PRO A 201 23.15 -15.13 13.74
C PRO A 201 22.43 -14.42 14.90
N ALA A 202 21.12 -14.60 14.97
CA ALA A 202 20.39 -14.08 16.11
C ALA A 202 20.57 -14.96 17.36
N THR A 203 20.52 -14.31 18.52
CA THR A 203 20.40 -14.95 19.82
C THR A 203 18.93 -15.22 20.11
N ALA A 204 18.59 -16.49 20.32
CA ALA A 204 17.25 -16.90 20.73
C ALA A 204 17.08 -16.83 22.25
N THR A 205 16.07 -16.11 22.71
CA THR A 205 15.65 -16.06 24.14
C THR A 205 14.20 -16.50 24.24
N ARG A 206 13.92 -17.56 25.01
CA ARG A 206 12.52 -17.96 25.29
C ARG A 206 11.93 -16.94 26.24
N ILE A 207 10.82 -16.34 25.84
CA ILE A 207 10.13 -15.29 26.61
C ILE A 207 8.77 -15.73 27.15
N LEU A 208 8.21 -16.82 26.62
CA LEU A 208 7.02 -17.44 27.19
C LEU A 208 6.99 -18.92 26.82
N ALA A 209 7.09 -19.80 27.80
CA ALA A 209 6.89 -21.22 27.61
C ALA A 209 5.41 -21.60 27.65
N GLN A 210 5.02 -22.67 26.95
CA GLN A 210 3.65 -23.15 26.94
C GLN A 210 3.13 -23.46 28.36
N TRP A 211 3.98 -24.01 29.23
CA TRP A 211 3.59 -24.31 30.62
C TRP A 211 3.39 -23.04 31.47
N GLU A 212 4.08 -21.94 31.15
CA GLU A 212 3.86 -20.63 31.79
C GLU A 212 2.51 -20.06 31.35
N ALA A 213 2.15 -20.20 30.06
CA ALA A 213 0.83 -19.82 29.55
C ALA A 213 -0.31 -20.61 30.22
N VAL A 214 -0.11 -21.92 30.45
CA VAL A 214 -1.04 -22.75 31.24
C VAL A 214 -1.18 -22.23 32.67
N ALA A 215 -0.07 -21.90 33.34
CA ALA A 215 -0.10 -21.36 34.69
C ALA A 215 -0.84 -20.00 34.76
N LEU A 216 -0.59 -19.11 33.80
CA LEU A 216 -1.22 -17.79 33.71
C LEU A 216 -2.74 -17.84 33.49
N THR A 217 -3.24 -18.95 32.94
CA THR A 217 -4.66 -19.13 32.58
C THR A 217 -5.41 -20.04 33.54
N GLY A 218 -4.89 -20.26 34.75
CA GLY A 218 -5.55 -21.03 35.80
C GLY A 218 -5.30 -22.54 35.74
N GLY A 219 -4.27 -22.97 35.01
CA GLY A 219 -3.85 -24.38 34.96
C GLY A 219 -4.57 -25.22 33.90
N PHE A 220 -5.39 -24.61 33.05
CA PHE A 220 -6.02 -25.33 31.94
C PHE A 220 -4.99 -25.63 30.84
N PRO A 221 -4.79 -26.90 30.46
CA PRO A 221 -3.94 -27.25 29.32
C PRO A 221 -4.39 -26.49 28.07
N GLY A 222 -3.47 -26.24 27.15
CA GLY A 222 -3.75 -25.46 25.95
C GLY A 222 -2.53 -25.26 25.08
N THR A 223 -2.70 -24.51 23.99
CA THR A 223 -1.65 -24.27 22.99
C THR A 223 -1.51 -22.78 22.67
N ILE A 224 -0.26 -22.33 22.48
CA ILE A 224 0.04 -21.02 21.92
C ILE A 224 -0.20 -21.05 20.41
N LEU A 225 -1.06 -20.17 19.92
CA LEU A 225 -1.48 -20.15 18.51
C LEU A 225 -0.75 -19.09 17.69
N TRP A 226 -0.65 -17.87 18.20
CA TRP A 226 0.03 -16.77 17.53
C TRP A 226 0.60 -15.76 18.51
N VAL A 227 1.59 -15.00 18.05
CA VAL A 227 2.18 -13.82 18.67
C VAL A 227 1.98 -12.61 17.76
N ALA A 228 1.76 -11.43 18.34
CA ALA A 228 1.72 -10.17 17.62
C ALA A 228 2.36 -9.03 18.42
N THR A 229 2.97 -8.13 17.67
CA THR A 229 3.63 -6.92 18.15
C THR A 229 2.72 -5.70 18.03
N ASN A 230 2.86 -4.74 18.94
CA ASN A 230 2.09 -3.51 18.89
C ASN A 230 2.90 -2.38 18.24
N ARG A 231 2.51 -1.98 17.03
CA ARG A 231 3.12 -0.85 16.31
C ARG A 231 3.02 0.50 17.03
N ASN A 232 2.10 0.64 17.97
CA ASN A 232 1.88 1.91 18.67
C ASN A 232 2.59 1.98 20.03
N PHE A 233 3.05 0.85 20.58
CA PHE A 233 3.68 0.80 21.91
C PHE A 233 4.87 -0.17 21.90
N MET A 234 6.07 0.39 22.04
CA MET A 234 7.32 -0.37 22.12
C MET A 234 7.28 -1.37 23.29
N GLY A 235 7.80 -2.58 23.09
CA GLY A 235 7.83 -3.63 24.12
C GLY A 235 6.52 -4.39 24.33
N HIS A 236 5.40 -3.93 23.77
CA HIS A 236 4.10 -4.58 23.95
C HIS A 236 3.92 -5.74 22.96
N LEU A 237 3.68 -6.93 23.50
CA LEU A 237 3.34 -8.13 22.74
C LEU A 237 2.04 -8.74 23.24
N TYR A 238 1.33 -9.38 22.32
CA TYR A 238 0.14 -10.16 22.59
C TYR A 238 0.32 -11.57 22.06
N VAL A 239 -0.06 -12.55 22.86
CA VAL A 239 -0.05 -13.96 22.50
C VAL A 239 -1.45 -14.49 22.67
N LEU A 240 -1.97 -15.17 21.65
CA LEU A 240 -3.22 -15.91 21.80
C LEU A 240 -2.91 -17.32 22.28
N PHE A 241 -3.53 -17.63 23.41
CA PHE A 241 -3.50 -18.95 23.98
C PHE A 241 -4.91 -19.55 23.92
N ASN A 242 -5.02 -20.76 23.40
CA ASN A 242 -6.26 -21.51 23.39
C ASN A 242 -6.14 -22.70 24.34
N SER A 243 -6.80 -22.57 25.48
CA SER A 243 -6.93 -23.58 26.52
C SER A 243 -8.11 -24.52 26.26
N ASP A 244 -8.06 -25.69 26.89
CA ASP A 244 -9.10 -26.72 26.86
C ASP A 244 -10.29 -26.38 27.77
N LEU A 245 -10.32 -25.18 28.37
CA LEU A 245 -11.48 -24.68 29.10
C LEU A 245 -12.67 -24.54 28.13
N THR A 246 -13.72 -25.31 28.38
CA THR A 246 -14.90 -25.36 27.53
C THR A 246 -15.60 -24.00 27.47
N LEU A 247 -16.08 -23.60 26.29
CA LEU A 247 -16.83 -22.36 25.99
C LEU A 247 -16.03 -21.03 26.09
N ASN A 248 -15.05 -20.91 26.99
CA ASN A 248 -14.31 -19.66 27.21
C ASN A 248 -12.78 -19.85 27.20
N GLY A 249 -12.28 -20.83 26.46
CA GLY A 249 -10.87 -21.23 26.49
C GLY A 249 -9.90 -20.30 25.76
N THR A 250 -10.33 -19.12 25.31
CA THR A 250 -9.47 -18.21 24.53
C THR A 250 -8.94 -17.07 25.40
N TRP A 251 -7.63 -16.86 25.36
CA TRP A 251 -6.93 -15.89 26.21
C TRP A 251 -5.99 -15.01 25.39
N ALA A 252 -5.97 -13.73 25.69
CA ALA A 252 -4.90 -12.82 25.30
C ALA A 252 -3.89 -12.72 26.45
N LEU A 253 -2.70 -13.26 26.24
CA LEU A 253 -1.56 -13.04 27.13
C LEU A 253 -0.81 -11.80 26.65
N LYS A 254 -0.49 -10.90 27.58
CA LYS A 254 0.09 -9.59 27.29
C LYS A 254 1.34 -9.37 28.11
N THR A 255 2.38 -8.86 27.45
CA THR A 255 3.57 -8.28 28.06
C THR A 255 3.70 -6.82 27.61
N ILE A 256 4.39 -6.01 28.41
CA ILE A 256 4.73 -4.61 28.12
C ILE A 256 6.24 -4.34 28.14
N ASP A 257 7.03 -5.39 28.37
CA ASP A 257 8.46 -5.35 28.66
C ASP A 257 9.20 -6.43 27.86
N TYR A 258 8.83 -6.60 26.58
CA TYR A 258 9.49 -7.53 25.67
C TYR A 258 9.48 -9.00 26.11
N GLY A 259 8.52 -9.37 26.96
CA GLY A 259 8.30 -10.73 27.43
C GLY A 259 8.95 -11.07 28.76
N ASP A 260 9.45 -10.08 29.50
CA ASP A 260 9.98 -10.29 30.85
C ASP A 260 8.85 -10.59 31.86
N THR A 261 7.70 -9.93 31.72
CA THR A 261 6.50 -10.20 32.53
C THR A 261 5.24 -10.37 31.68
N TRP A 262 4.33 -11.22 32.15
CA TRP A 262 3.10 -11.56 31.44
C TRP A 262 1.86 -11.46 32.31
N THR A 263 0.78 -11.03 31.69
CA THR A 263 -0.56 -10.95 32.25
C THR A 263 -1.53 -11.68 31.33
N ALA A 264 -2.61 -12.25 31.88
CA ALA A 264 -3.62 -12.96 31.11
C ALA A 264 -4.97 -12.24 31.15
N HIS A 265 -5.61 -12.15 30.00
CA HIS A 265 -6.96 -11.61 29.85
C HIS A 265 -7.81 -12.62 29.08
N GLN A 266 -8.90 -13.08 29.69
CA GLN A 266 -9.85 -13.95 29.01
C GLN A 266 -10.55 -13.17 27.89
N ILE A 267 -10.60 -13.75 26.69
CA ILE A 267 -11.37 -13.21 25.58
C ILE A 267 -12.75 -13.85 25.63
N TYR A 268 -13.74 -13.07 26.04
CA TYR A 268 -15.13 -13.46 25.88
C TYR A 268 -15.55 -13.19 24.43
N ALA A 269 -15.33 -14.18 23.56
CA ALA A 269 -16.06 -14.23 22.30
C ALA A 269 -17.50 -14.60 22.68
N GLY A 270 -18.33 -13.59 22.97
CA GLY A 270 -19.72 -13.80 23.37
C GLY A 270 -20.38 -14.79 22.42
N LEU A 271 -20.84 -15.92 22.95
CA LEU A 271 -21.90 -16.64 22.27
C LEU A 271 -23.13 -15.70 22.30
N PRO A 272 -23.84 -15.52 21.18
CA PRO A 272 -25.14 -14.84 21.20
C PRO A 272 -26.10 -15.49 22.19
#